data_AF-A0A8T1ADM5-F1
#
_entry.id   AF-A0A8T1ADM5-F1
#
_cell.length_a   1.000
_cell.length_b   1.000
_cell.length_c   1.000
_cell.angle_alpha   90.00
_cell.angle_beta   90.00
_cell.angle_gamma   90.00
#
_symmetry.space_group_name_H-M   'P 1'
#
loop_
_entity.id
_entity.type
_entity.pdbx_description
1 polymer ?
#
loop_
_entity_poly.entity_id
_entity_poly.type
_entity_poly.pdbx_seq_one_letter_code
_entity_poly.pdbx_strand_id
1 'polypeptide(L)'
;MPFTAPGAKTCFERVLSKVLPDPTPDDVVIHVTIESLRAFFDYEDPNHPWQIMCHILPEEPCLFDIAGFDPNAHVSKRAPCETRIKVLWANFRGDDPKPDLGFALWERYHWIRPGAVKKGFAREASDPNHDRALLKSKVALWRLLLSQRNNRADRLRNMYQDQYMKWHLESVIVPRRSFIRPELIVELSVPSYPVEPLPLVPKTTDWLAEAAALERRQPWRAAWVFAPFDHPYNTTPHCYRPSHYG
;
A
#
# COMPACT_ATOMS: atom_id res chain seq x y z
N MET A 1 -25.63 -11.51 5.67
CA MET A 1 -24.15 -11.76 5.69
C MET A 1 -23.91 -12.85 4.69
N PRO A 2 -22.76 -12.93 3.99
CA PRO A 2 -21.82 -13.87 4.59
C PRO A 2 -20.35 -13.84 4.12
N PHE A 3 -19.48 -13.90 5.11
CA PHE A 3 -18.53 -15.00 5.17
C PHE A 3 -19.33 -16.32 5.19
N THR A 4 -19.31 -17.09 4.10
CA THR A 4 -20.17 -18.29 3.91
C THR A 4 -19.72 -19.48 4.75
N ALA A 5 -18.44 -19.50 5.13
CA ALA A 5 -17.88 -20.52 6.00
C ALA A 5 -17.92 -20.08 7.47
N PRO A 6 -18.30 -20.97 8.41
CA PRO A 6 -18.11 -20.74 9.84
C PRO A 6 -16.67 -20.31 10.15
N GLY A 7 -16.50 -19.21 10.89
CA GLY A 7 -15.20 -18.68 11.28
C GLY A 7 -14.57 -17.67 10.33
N ALA A 8 -15.06 -17.50 9.10
CA ALA A 8 -14.39 -16.61 8.14
C ALA A 8 -14.43 -15.11 8.50
N LYS A 9 -15.40 -14.65 9.31
CA LYS A 9 -15.37 -13.30 9.94
C LYS A 9 -14.22 -13.14 10.93
N THR A 10 -14.11 -14.06 11.90
CA THR A 10 -13.02 -14.06 12.90
C THR A 10 -11.66 -14.18 12.24
N CYS A 11 -11.61 -14.89 11.11
CA CYS A 11 -10.42 -15.16 10.36
C CYS A 11 -10.03 -13.93 9.51
N PHE A 12 -11.00 -13.20 8.95
CA PHE A 12 -10.82 -11.87 8.35
C PHE A 12 -10.35 -10.81 9.37
N GLU A 13 -10.97 -10.75 10.55
CA GLU A 13 -10.52 -9.90 11.67
C GLU A 13 -9.08 -10.25 12.08
N ARG A 14 -8.71 -11.54 12.07
CA ARG A 14 -7.34 -12.01 12.30
C ARG A 14 -6.35 -11.66 11.18
N VAL A 15 -6.78 -11.59 9.92
CA VAL A 15 -5.93 -11.14 8.80
C VAL A 15 -5.59 -9.66 8.98
N LEU A 16 -6.62 -8.84 9.24
CA LEU A 16 -6.44 -7.42 9.53
C LEU A 16 -5.59 -7.18 10.78
N SER A 17 -5.63 -8.11 11.76
CA SER A 17 -4.83 -8.03 12.99
C SER A 17 -3.48 -8.74 12.96
N LYS A 18 -3.14 -9.47 11.89
CA LYS A 18 -1.87 -10.23 11.81
C LYS A 18 -0.69 -9.35 11.41
N VAL A 19 -0.96 -8.21 10.79
CA VAL A 19 0.06 -7.26 10.35
C VAL A 19 0.19 -6.16 11.38
N LEU A 20 0.76 -6.51 12.54
CA LEU A 20 1.12 -5.52 13.54
C LEU A 20 2.50 -4.95 13.20
N PRO A 21 2.68 -3.63 13.30
CA PRO A 21 4.00 -3.04 13.12
C PRO A 21 4.95 -3.57 14.19
N ASP A 22 6.19 -3.85 13.82
CA ASP A 22 7.24 -4.06 14.81
C ASP A 22 7.29 -2.84 15.75
N PRO A 23 7.35 -3.05 17.08
CA PRO A 23 7.43 -1.95 18.02
C PRO A 23 8.65 -1.12 17.66
N THR A 24 8.40 0.13 17.29
CA THR A 24 9.47 1.01 16.84
C THR A 24 9.86 1.92 17.99
N PRO A 25 11.12 1.87 18.47
CA PRO A 25 11.55 2.65 19.63
C PRO A 25 11.21 4.14 19.48
N ASP A 26 10.83 4.79 20.58
CA ASP A 26 10.42 6.20 20.53
C ASP A 26 11.59 7.12 20.17
N ASP A 27 12.82 6.72 20.46
CA ASP A 27 14.07 7.48 20.25
C ASP A 27 14.66 7.38 18.84
N VAL A 28 13.99 6.70 17.90
CA VAL A 28 14.48 6.56 16.53
C VAL A 28 14.75 7.91 15.87
N VAL A 29 15.95 8.01 15.29
CA VAL A 29 16.43 9.14 14.48
C VAL A 29 16.62 8.64 13.05
N ILE A 30 16.10 9.38 12.07
CA ILE A 30 16.31 9.08 10.65
C ILE A 30 17.25 10.11 10.06
N HIS A 31 18.32 9.65 9.40
CA HIS A 31 19.20 10.51 8.62
C HIS A 31 18.55 10.85 7.27
N VAL A 32 18.59 12.13 6.89
CA VAL A 32 17.87 12.66 5.74
C VAL A 32 18.84 13.35 4.79
N THR A 33 18.76 12.99 3.52
CA THR A 33 19.41 13.70 2.41
C THR A 33 18.37 14.22 1.43
N ILE A 34 18.74 15.13 0.52
CA ILE A 34 17.81 15.59 -0.52
C ILE A 34 17.53 14.43 -1.48
N GLU A 35 18.55 13.63 -1.76
CA GLU A 35 18.55 12.47 -2.64
C GLU A 35 17.61 11.39 -2.07
N SER A 36 17.73 11.06 -0.79
CA SER A 36 16.85 10.10 -0.13
C SER A 36 15.39 10.54 -0.15
N LEU A 37 15.13 11.84 0.06
CA LEU A 37 13.79 12.40 -0.03
C LEU A 37 13.23 12.34 -1.45
N ARG A 38 14.02 12.67 -2.47
CA ARG A 38 13.55 12.61 -3.85
C ARG A 38 13.28 11.17 -4.27
N ALA A 39 14.26 10.29 -4.10
CA ALA A 39 14.17 8.90 -4.52
C ALA A 39 13.00 8.16 -3.86
N PHE A 40 12.77 8.36 -2.56
CA PHE A 40 11.70 7.66 -1.84
C PHE A 40 10.27 8.06 -2.26
N PHE A 41 10.10 9.28 -2.79
CA PHE A 41 8.79 9.78 -3.20
C PHE A 41 8.61 9.85 -4.72
N ASP A 42 9.66 9.58 -5.49
CA ASP A 42 9.65 9.49 -6.94
C ASP A 42 9.16 8.11 -7.38
N TYR A 43 7.85 7.90 -7.24
CA TYR A 43 7.23 6.63 -7.61
C TYR A 43 7.14 6.43 -9.13
N GLU A 44 7.47 7.45 -9.94
CA GLU A 44 7.52 7.35 -11.40
C GLU A 44 8.83 6.69 -11.88
N ASP A 45 9.87 6.63 -11.03
CA ASP A 45 11.11 5.92 -11.34
C ASP A 45 10.82 4.42 -11.52
N PRO A 46 11.10 3.82 -12.69
CA PRO A 46 10.87 2.40 -12.94
C PRO A 46 11.66 1.47 -12.00
N ASN A 47 12.73 1.96 -11.37
CA ASN A 47 13.52 1.20 -10.39
C ASN A 47 12.99 1.35 -8.95
N HIS A 48 11.96 2.17 -8.74
CA HIS A 48 11.34 2.33 -7.44
C HIS A 48 10.70 0.99 -7.00
N PRO A 49 10.83 0.55 -5.73
CA PRO A 49 10.25 -0.71 -5.25
C PRO A 49 8.75 -0.85 -5.52
N TRP A 50 7.98 0.25 -5.40
CA TRP A 50 6.59 0.32 -5.86
C TRP A 50 6.41 -0.14 -7.32
N GLN A 51 7.17 0.42 -8.26
CA GLN A 51 7.08 0.07 -9.68
C GLN A 51 7.46 -1.39 -9.90
N ILE A 52 8.54 -1.85 -9.26
CA ILE A 52 8.95 -3.26 -9.32
C ILE A 52 7.81 -4.16 -8.82
N MET A 53 7.17 -3.80 -7.69
CA MET A 53 6.02 -4.53 -7.15
C MET A 53 4.84 -4.56 -8.13
N CYS A 54 4.53 -3.46 -8.81
CA CYS A 54 3.47 -3.44 -9.83
C CYS A 54 3.72 -4.45 -10.96
N HIS A 55 4.96 -4.58 -11.44
CA HIS A 55 5.32 -5.48 -12.54
C HIS A 55 5.26 -6.96 -12.17
N ILE A 56 5.34 -7.30 -10.89
CA ILE A 56 5.32 -8.69 -10.42
C ILE A 56 3.92 -9.14 -9.97
N LEU A 57 2.97 -8.22 -9.79
CA LEU A 57 1.57 -8.54 -9.49
C LEU A 57 0.89 -9.21 -10.70
N PRO A 58 0.00 -10.19 -10.49
CA PRO A 58 -0.78 -10.82 -11.56
C PRO A 58 -1.47 -9.78 -12.45
N GLU A 59 -1.37 -9.90 -13.78
CA GLU A 59 -1.95 -8.93 -14.72
C GLU A 59 -3.48 -8.82 -14.62
N GLU A 60 -4.15 -9.93 -14.29
CA GLU A 60 -5.60 -10.01 -14.13
C GLU A 60 -5.99 -10.22 -12.66
N PRO A 61 -7.18 -9.76 -12.24
CA PRO A 61 -7.70 -10.03 -10.91
C PRO A 61 -8.06 -11.51 -10.74
N CYS A 62 -7.81 -12.03 -9.54
CA CYS A 62 -8.05 -13.43 -9.21
C CYS A 62 -9.51 -13.71 -8.84
N LEU A 63 -10.26 -12.70 -8.38
CA LEU A 63 -11.58 -12.89 -7.76
C LEU A 63 -12.75 -12.33 -8.59
N PHE A 64 -12.49 -11.65 -9.71
CA PHE A 64 -13.51 -11.11 -10.59
C PHE A 64 -13.00 -10.96 -12.02
N ASP A 65 -13.92 -10.91 -12.98
CA ASP A 65 -13.62 -10.77 -14.40
C ASP A 65 -13.52 -9.29 -14.82
N ILE A 66 -12.54 -8.98 -15.67
CA ILE A 66 -12.33 -7.66 -16.27
C ILE A 66 -12.50 -7.65 -17.79
N ALA A 67 -13.06 -8.71 -18.39
CA ALA A 67 -13.35 -8.73 -19.82
C ALA A 67 -14.17 -7.50 -20.26
N GLY A 68 -13.65 -6.79 -21.26
CA GLY A 68 -14.27 -5.57 -21.79
C GLY A 68 -14.24 -4.35 -20.86
N PHE A 69 -13.53 -4.42 -19.72
CA PHE A 69 -13.29 -3.26 -18.87
C PHE A 69 -12.17 -2.40 -19.44
N ASP A 70 -12.45 -1.11 -19.64
CA ASP A 70 -11.45 -0.11 -19.98
C ASP A 70 -11.12 0.72 -18.72
N PRO A 71 -9.89 0.64 -18.17
CA PRO A 71 -9.49 1.40 -16.99
C PRO A 71 -9.48 2.92 -17.23
N ASN A 72 -9.40 3.36 -18.48
CA ASN A 72 -9.38 4.79 -18.84
C ASN A 72 -10.78 5.37 -19.06
N ALA A 73 -11.82 4.53 -19.10
CA ALA A 73 -13.18 4.99 -19.32
C ALA A 73 -13.72 5.76 -18.11
N HIS A 74 -14.43 6.85 -18.36
CA HIS A 74 -15.06 7.60 -17.28
C HIS A 74 -16.19 6.78 -16.63
N VAL A 75 -16.04 6.47 -15.34
CA VAL A 75 -17.05 5.76 -14.56
C VAL A 75 -17.81 6.70 -13.62
N SER A 76 -19.13 6.72 -13.74
CA SER A 76 -20.01 7.49 -12.88
C SER A 76 -19.98 7.00 -11.43
N LYS A 77 -20.10 7.91 -10.46
CA LYS A 77 -20.29 7.57 -9.04
C LYS A 77 -21.57 6.75 -8.78
N ARG A 78 -22.52 6.76 -9.71
CA ARG A 78 -23.77 5.98 -9.66
C ARG A 78 -23.68 4.65 -10.41
N ALA A 79 -22.53 4.33 -11.00
CA ALA A 79 -22.32 3.07 -11.68
C ALA A 79 -22.52 1.87 -10.73
N PRO A 80 -22.83 0.68 -11.27
CA PRO A 80 -22.89 -0.54 -10.48
C PRO A 80 -21.61 -0.74 -9.66
N CYS A 81 -21.74 -1.31 -8.45
CA CYS A 81 -20.59 -1.53 -7.57
C CYS A 81 -19.49 -2.37 -8.24
N GLU A 82 -19.86 -3.34 -9.08
CA GLU A 82 -18.91 -4.16 -9.84
C GLU A 82 -18.01 -3.31 -10.73
N THR A 83 -18.58 -2.39 -11.52
CA THR A 83 -17.81 -1.46 -12.36
C THR A 83 -16.88 -0.59 -11.53
N ARG A 84 -17.36 -0.11 -10.36
CA ARG A 84 -16.56 0.73 -9.47
C ARG A 84 -15.40 -0.05 -8.84
N ILE A 85 -15.57 -1.34 -8.55
CA ILE A 85 -14.50 -2.21 -8.06
C ILE A 85 -13.40 -2.38 -9.11
N LYS A 86 -13.74 -2.57 -10.38
CA LYS A 86 -12.75 -2.68 -11.48
C LYS A 86 -11.91 -1.40 -11.60
N VAL A 87 -12.53 -0.23 -11.47
CA VAL A 87 -11.82 1.07 -11.44
C VAL A 87 -10.88 1.18 -10.24
N LEU A 88 -11.35 0.80 -9.05
CA LEU A 88 -10.50 0.83 -7.85
C LEU A 88 -9.32 -0.11 -7.97
N TRP A 89 -9.53 -1.31 -8.50
CA TRP A 89 -8.48 -2.27 -8.78
C TRP A 89 -7.41 -1.69 -9.72
N ALA A 90 -7.81 -1.11 -10.86
CA ALA A 90 -6.86 -0.48 -11.79
C ALA A 90 -6.07 0.68 -11.14
N ASN A 91 -6.74 1.51 -10.33
CA ASN A 91 -6.08 2.59 -9.56
C ASN A 91 -5.07 2.05 -8.55
N PHE A 92 -5.38 0.91 -7.92
CA PHE A 92 -4.49 0.27 -6.97
C PHE A 92 -3.32 -0.46 -7.61
N ARG A 93 -3.44 -0.88 -8.87
CA ARG A 93 -2.32 -1.40 -9.66
C ARG A 93 -1.40 -0.32 -10.18
N GLY A 94 -1.93 0.89 -10.31
CA GLY A 94 -1.24 2.01 -10.94
C GLY A 94 -1.40 2.05 -12.46
N ASP A 95 -2.42 1.37 -12.99
CA ASP A 95 -2.76 1.33 -14.42
C ASP A 95 -3.56 2.58 -14.88
N ASP A 96 -3.84 3.51 -13.95
CA ASP A 96 -4.52 4.79 -14.17
C ASP A 96 -3.47 5.93 -14.33
N PRO A 97 -3.75 7.01 -15.09
CA PRO A 97 -2.90 8.21 -15.10
C PRO A 97 -2.63 8.84 -13.71
N LYS A 98 -3.28 8.36 -12.65
CA LYS A 98 -2.94 8.66 -11.25
C LYS A 98 -2.82 7.38 -10.41
N PRO A 99 -1.63 6.77 -10.28
CA PRO A 99 -1.38 5.60 -9.42
C PRO A 99 -1.39 5.96 -7.91
N ASP A 100 -2.00 7.09 -7.54
CA ASP A 100 -2.00 7.70 -6.22
C ASP A 100 -2.45 6.73 -5.12
N LEU A 101 -3.44 5.88 -5.39
CA LEU A 101 -3.97 4.93 -4.41
C LEU A 101 -3.06 3.72 -4.22
N GLY A 102 -2.52 3.17 -5.30
CA GLY A 102 -1.54 2.09 -5.25
C GLY A 102 -0.26 2.52 -4.53
N PHE A 103 0.30 3.66 -4.90
CA PHE A 103 1.49 4.19 -4.22
C PHE A 103 1.19 4.53 -2.75
N ALA A 104 0.02 5.07 -2.43
CA ALA A 104 -0.37 5.31 -1.03
C ALA A 104 -0.43 4.02 -0.20
N LEU A 105 -0.83 2.88 -0.79
CA LEU A 105 -0.77 1.58 -0.12
C LEU A 105 0.68 1.19 0.16
N TRP A 106 1.56 1.31 -0.83
CA TRP A 106 2.98 1.01 -0.65
C TRP A 106 3.63 1.92 0.41
N GLU A 107 3.32 3.22 0.41
CA GLU A 107 3.78 4.15 1.46
C GLU A 107 3.29 3.73 2.84
N ARG A 108 2.06 3.20 2.93
CA ARG A 108 1.50 2.69 4.19
C ARG A 108 2.22 1.44 4.67
N TYR A 109 2.75 0.61 3.77
CA TYR A 109 3.67 -0.49 4.10
C TYR A 109 5.09 -0.03 4.41
N HIS A 110 5.48 1.19 4.04
CA HIS A 110 6.83 1.72 4.19
C HIS A 110 6.82 3.06 4.92
N TRP A 111 6.07 3.14 6.02
CA TRP A 111 5.71 4.40 6.64
C TRP A 111 6.88 5.03 7.38
N ILE A 112 7.50 6.04 6.78
CA ILE A 112 8.50 6.88 7.43
C ILE A 112 7.83 7.78 8.47
N ARG A 113 8.19 7.62 9.74
CA ARG A 113 7.58 8.37 10.84
C ARG A 113 8.02 9.84 10.82
N PRO A 114 7.09 10.82 10.74
CA PRO A 114 7.47 12.24 10.73
C PRO A 114 8.22 12.69 11.99
N GLY A 115 7.93 12.07 13.14
CA GLY A 115 8.65 12.34 14.39
C GLY A 115 10.14 11.97 14.30
N ALA A 116 10.47 10.84 13.70
CA ALA A 116 11.85 10.37 13.54
C ALA A 116 12.65 11.25 12.56
N VAL A 117 12.01 11.70 11.48
CA VAL A 117 12.60 12.67 10.54
C VAL A 117 12.87 14.02 11.21
N LYS A 118 11.92 14.52 12.02
CA LYS A 118 12.11 15.75 12.80
C LYS A 118 13.28 15.63 13.77
N LYS A 119 13.43 14.48 14.44
CA LYS A 119 14.60 14.20 15.30
C LYS A 119 15.91 14.18 14.50
N GLY A 120 15.89 13.65 13.28
CA GLY A 120 17.01 13.73 12.34
C GLY A 120 17.47 15.16 12.08
N PHE A 121 16.53 16.04 11.73
CA PHE A 121 16.83 17.46 11.52
C PHE A 121 17.33 18.14 12.79
N ALA A 122 16.75 17.84 13.96
CA ALA A 122 17.20 18.39 15.23
C ALA A 122 18.64 17.94 15.58
N ARG A 123 18.97 16.68 15.28
CA ARG A 123 20.32 16.13 15.45
C ARG A 123 21.32 16.82 14.54
N GLU A 124 20.99 17.00 13.26
CA GLU A 124 21.83 17.74 12.30
C GLU A 124 22.02 19.19 12.74
N ALA A 125 20.95 19.87 13.18
CA ALA A 125 21.00 21.23 13.70
C ALA A 125 21.87 21.40 14.96
N SER A 126 22.06 20.33 15.74
CA SER A 126 22.88 20.35 16.96
C SER A 126 24.38 20.35 16.69
N ASP A 127 24.81 19.99 15.48
CA ASP A 127 26.21 20.07 15.07
C ASP A 127 26.57 21.54 14.77
N PRO A 128 27.52 22.18 15.47
CA PRO A 128 27.91 23.57 15.20
C PRO A 128 28.39 23.84 13.76
N ASN A 129 28.87 22.80 13.07
CA ASN A 129 29.44 22.88 11.72
C ASN A 129 28.46 22.50 10.61
N HIS A 130 27.18 22.26 10.92
CA HIS A 130 26.20 21.88 9.90
C HIS A 130 25.99 22.98 8.86
N ASP A 131 25.70 22.56 7.62
CA ASP A 131 25.26 23.47 6.59
C ASP A 131 23.81 23.89 6.83
N ARG A 132 23.63 25.11 7.34
CA ARG A 132 22.32 25.71 7.63
C ARG A 132 21.43 25.84 6.39
N ALA A 133 22.02 26.16 5.23
CA ALA A 133 21.28 26.35 4.00
C ALA A 133 20.78 25.00 3.46
N LEU A 134 21.65 23.99 3.49
CA LEU A 134 21.28 22.63 3.13
C LEU A 134 20.19 22.08 4.06
N LEU A 135 20.33 22.23 5.38
CA LEU A 135 19.32 21.80 6.35
C LEU A 135 17.96 22.47 6.09
N LYS A 136 17.95 23.78 5.82
CA LYS A 136 16.73 24.51 5.47
C LYS A 136 16.08 23.94 4.20
N SER A 137 16.87 23.60 3.18
CA SER A 137 16.38 22.98 1.94
C SER A 137 15.79 21.60 2.20
N LYS A 138 16.46 20.74 2.99
CA LYS A 138 15.94 19.42 3.38
C LYS A 138 14.59 19.54 4.12
N VAL A 139 14.48 20.46 5.08
CA VAL A 139 13.24 20.69 5.84
C VAL A 139 12.10 21.17 4.94
N ALA A 140 12.39 22.09 4.01
CA ALA A 140 11.40 22.60 3.07
C ALA A 140 10.89 21.49 2.14
N LEU A 141 11.81 20.69 1.57
CA LEU A 141 11.46 19.56 0.71
C LEU A 141 10.64 18.51 1.48
N TRP A 142 11.05 18.15 2.69
CA TRP A 142 10.30 17.22 3.53
C TRP A 142 8.86 17.70 3.80
N ARG A 143 8.65 18.99 4.08
CA ARG A 143 7.29 19.54 4.30
C ARG A 143 6.41 19.42 3.07
N LEU A 144 6.96 19.68 1.88
CA LEU A 144 6.24 19.53 0.62
C LEU A 144 5.83 18.07 0.40
N LEU A 145 6.78 17.15 0.49
CA LEU A 145 6.56 15.72 0.27
C LEU A 145 5.61 15.12 1.32
N LEU A 146 5.74 15.52 2.59
CA LEU A 146 4.85 15.10 3.66
C LEU A 146 3.40 15.55 3.43
N SER A 147 3.20 16.77 2.92
CA SER A 147 1.86 17.26 2.56
C SER A 147 1.25 16.42 1.44
N GLN A 148 2.02 16.14 0.39
CA GLN A 148 1.59 15.30 -0.73
C GLN A 148 1.23 13.87 -0.27
N ARG A 149 2.10 13.26 0.56
CA ARG A 149 1.84 11.94 1.17
C ARG A 149 0.58 11.93 2.02
N ASN A 150 0.38 12.93 2.88
CA ASN A 150 -0.81 12.98 3.72
C ASN A 150 -2.08 13.11 2.87
N ASN A 151 -2.06 13.90 1.80
CA ASN A 151 -3.17 14.00 0.86
C ASN A 151 -3.47 12.65 0.17
N ARG A 152 -2.43 11.90 -0.24
CA ARG A 152 -2.58 10.55 -0.78
C ARG A 152 -3.15 9.58 0.26
N ALA A 153 -2.63 9.60 1.49
CA ALA A 153 -3.09 8.76 2.59
C ALA A 153 -4.56 9.04 2.97
N ASP A 154 -4.98 10.30 2.97
CA ASP A 154 -6.37 10.69 3.22
C ASP A 154 -7.29 10.24 2.09
N ARG A 155 -6.87 10.38 0.82
CA ARG A 155 -7.61 9.82 -0.33
C ARG A 155 -7.77 8.31 -0.19
N LEU A 156 -6.70 7.61 0.15
CA LEU A 156 -6.71 6.16 0.39
C LEU A 156 -7.66 5.78 1.53
N ARG A 157 -7.59 6.47 2.67
CA ARG A 157 -8.47 6.22 3.81
C ARG A 157 -9.94 6.43 3.45
N ASN A 158 -10.28 7.55 2.81
CA ASN A 158 -11.66 7.84 2.41
C ASN A 158 -12.17 6.81 1.39
N MET A 159 -11.32 6.36 0.47
CA MET A 159 -11.68 5.31 -0.46
C MET A 159 -11.94 3.99 0.29
N TYR A 160 -10.99 3.53 1.11
CA TYR A 160 -11.12 2.25 1.81
C TYR A 160 -12.27 2.24 2.81
N GLN A 161 -12.37 3.26 3.68
CA GLN A 161 -13.37 3.33 4.74
C GLN A 161 -14.76 3.73 4.23
N ASP A 162 -14.86 4.81 3.44
CA ASP A 162 -16.17 5.40 3.12
C ASP A 162 -16.82 4.77 1.89
N GLN A 163 -16.02 4.17 1.00
CA GLN A 163 -16.51 3.57 -0.24
C GLN A 163 -16.44 2.06 -0.18
N TYR A 164 -15.25 1.49 0.00
CA TYR A 164 -15.07 0.05 -0.08
C TYR A 164 -15.82 -0.71 1.03
N MET A 165 -15.58 -0.34 2.29
CA MET A 165 -16.27 -0.97 3.43
C MET A 165 -17.78 -0.71 3.41
N LYS A 166 -18.20 0.48 2.97
CA LYS A 166 -19.63 0.83 2.85
C LYS A 166 -20.34 -0.01 1.79
N TRP A 167 -19.77 -0.18 0.59
CA TRP A 167 -20.39 -1.02 -0.45
C TRP A 167 -20.46 -2.48 -0.02
N HIS A 168 -19.43 -2.95 0.69
CA HIS A 168 -19.46 -4.29 1.28
C HIS A 168 -20.66 -4.45 2.23
N LEU A 169 -20.86 -3.51 3.16
CA LEU A 169 -22.01 -3.53 4.08
C LEU A 169 -23.36 -3.40 3.36
N GLU A 170 -23.45 -2.55 2.34
CA GLU A 170 -24.68 -2.38 1.53
C GLU A 170 -25.04 -3.66 0.75
N SER A 171 -24.06 -4.35 0.17
CA SER A 171 -24.27 -5.62 -0.54
C SER A 171 -24.74 -6.77 0.36
N VAL A 172 -24.46 -6.68 1.67
CA VAL A 172 -24.88 -7.67 2.67
C VAL A 172 -26.35 -7.52 3.07
N ILE A 173 -26.92 -6.32 2.91
CA ILE A 173 -28.25 -5.95 3.39
C ILE A 173 -29.29 -5.99 2.26
N VAL A 174 -28.90 -5.80 1.01
CA VAL A 174 -29.83 -5.75 -0.14
C VAL A 174 -29.90 -7.11 -0.86
N PRO A 175 -31.02 -7.86 -0.83
CA PRO A 175 -31.10 -9.24 -1.34
C PRO A 175 -30.97 -9.40 -2.87
N ARG A 176 -30.84 -8.30 -3.63
CA ARG A 176 -31.00 -8.30 -5.10
C ARG A 176 -29.96 -7.49 -5.87
N ARG A 177 -28.89 -6.99 -5.26
CA ARG A 177 -27.84 -6.26 -5.98
C ARG A 177 -26.48 -6.81 -5.64
N SER A 178 -25.85 -7.42 -6.66
CA SER A 178 -24.41 -7.66 -6.81
C SER A 178 -23.67 -7.90 -5.50
N PHE A 179 -23.55 -9.18 -5.15
CA PHE A 179 -22.79 -9.67 -4.02
C PHE A 179 -21.32 -9.23 -4.12
N ILE A 180 -20.94 -8.16 -3.40
CA ILE A 180 -19.52 -7.81 -3.23
C ILE A 180 -18.98 -8.76 -2.18
N ARG A 181 -18.32 -9.80 -2.68
CA ARG A 181 -17.64 -10.81 -1.88
C ARG A 181 -16.67 -10.14 -0.90
N PRO A 182 -16.77 -10.41 0.43
CA PRO A 182 -15.77 -9.91 1.38
C PRO A 182 -14.33 -10.27 0.98
N GLU A 183 -14.15 -11.37 0.25
CA GLU A 183 -12.88 -11.85 -0.26
C GLU A 183 -12.21 -10.86 -1.24
N LEU A 184 -12.95 -9.95 -1.86
CA LEU A 184 -12.38 -8.92 -2.74
C LEU A 184 -11.44 -7.96 -1.99
N ILE A 185 -11.51 -7.88 -0.65
CA ILE A 185 -10.59 -7.09 0.19
C ILE A 185 -9.17 -7.67 0.16
N VAL A 186 -9.07 -8.97 -0.13
CA VAL A 186 -7.80 -9.71 -0.21
C VAL A 186 -7.49 -10.12 -1.66
N GLU A 187 -7.99 -9.36 -2.64
CA GLU A 187 -7.63 -9.53 -4.05
C GLU A 187 -6.11 -9.48 -4.22
N LEU A 188 -5.51 -10.58 -4.70
CA LEU A 188 -4.07 -10.81 -4.69
C LEU A 188 -3.34 -10.01 -5.77
N SER A 189 -4.05 -9.52 -6.79
CA SER A 189 -3.49 -8.66 -7.84
C SER A 189 -3.30 -7.20 -7.43
N VAL A 190 -3.55 -6.85 -6.16
CA VAL A 190 -3.25 -5.54 -5.56
C VAL A 190 -2.71 -5.71 -4.12
N PRO A 191 -1.95 -4.74 -3.58
CA PRO A 191 -1.55 -4.80 -2.17
C PRO A 191 -2.76 -4.72 -1.23
N SER A 192 -2.77 -5.50 -0.15
CA SER A 192 -3.83 -5.43 0.87
C SER A 192 -3.76 -4.10 1.64
N TYR A 193 -4.86 -3.65 2.25
CA TYR A 193 -4.84 -2.45 3.10
C TYR A 193 -4.41 -2.81 4.54
N PRO A 194 -3.24 -2.34 5.03
CA PRO A 194 -2.89 -2.53 6.43
C PRO A 194 -3.69 -1.55 7.30
N VAL A 195 -4.30 -2.03 8.39
CA VAL A 195 -5.13 -1.18 9.27
C VAL A 195 -4.31 -0.04 9.88
N GLU A 196 -3.07 -0.33 10.27
CA GLU A 196 -2.11 0.67 10.75
C GLU A 196 -0.97 0.87 9.74
N PRO A 197 -0.44 2.09 9.58
CA PRO A 197 0.77 2.31 8.81
C PRO A 197 1.96 1.57 9.44
N LEU A 198 2.69 0.84 8.62
CA LEU A 198 3.77 -0.02 9.07
C LEU A 198 5.09 0.70 8.90
N PRO A 199 5.89 0.82 9.97
CA PRO A 199 7.06 1.67 9.98
C PRO A 199 8.13 1.16 9.01
N LEU A 200 8.78 2.11 8.33
CA LEU A 200 10.11 1.95 7.77
C LEU A 200 11.05 2.88 8.55
N VAL A 201 12.13 2.30 9.08
CA VAL A 201 13.17 3.04 9.81
C VAL A 201 14.49 2.87 9.06
N PRO A 202 14.79 3.75 8.09
CA PRO A 202 16.04 3.70 7.39
C PRO A 202 17.19 4.10 8.33
N LYS A 203 18.23 3.28 8.35
CA LYS A 203 19.49 3.48 9.09
C LYS A 203 20.55 4.20 8.28
N THR A 204 20.37 4.28 6.97
CA THR A 204 21.27 4.81 5.96
C THR A 204 20.55 5.90 5.16
N THR A 205 21.29 6.54 4.26
CA THR A 205 20.72 7.53 3.33
C THR A 205 20.08 6.89 2.11
N ASP A 206 20.29 5.59 1.87
CA ASP A 206 19.65 4.87 0.78
C ASP A 206 18.33 4.23 1.26
N TRP A 207 17.30 5.06 1.35
CA TRP A 207 16.00 4.65 1.86
C TRP A 207 15.32 3.61 0.96
N LEU A 208 15.57 3.64 -0.35
CA LEU A 208 15.00 2.67 -1.29
C LEU A 208 15.64 1.29 -1.13
N ALA A 209 16.97 1.23 -1.00
CA ALA A 209 17.64 -0.04 -0.72
C ALA A 209 17.18 -0.65 0.61
N GLU A 210 16.92 0.17 1.63
CA GLU A 210 16.36 -0.29 2.89
C GLU A 210 14.90 -0.72 2.82
N ALA A 211 14.08 -0.06 2.01
CA ALA A 211 12.72 -0.53 1.72
C ALA A 211 12.77 -1.89 1.03
N ALA A 212 13.57 -2.05 -0.02
CA ALA A 212 13.74 -3.34 -0.71
C ALA A 212 14.32 -4.43 0.21
N ALA A 213 15.24 -4.08 1.11
CA ALA A 213 15.77 -5.01 2.11
C ALA A 213 14.74 -5.37 3.18
N LEU A 214 13.83 -4.47 3.52
CA LEU A 214 12.71 -4.74 4.41
C LEU A 214 11.71 -5.68 3.74
N GLU A 215 11.35 -5.44 2.48
CA GLU A 215 10.48 -6.31 1.68
C GLU A 215 11.06 -7.73 1.58
N ARG A 216 12.37 -7.89 1.34
CA ARG A 216 13.00 -9.23 1.35
C ARG A 216 12.90 -9.95 2.69
N ARG A 217 12.91 -9.21 3.81
CA ARG A 217 12.79 -9.79 5.17
C ARG A 217 11.33 -9.98 5.60
N GLN A 218 10.42 -9.20 5.02
CA GLN A 218 8.99 -9.18 5.32
C GLN A 218 8.23 -9.20 3.98
N PRO A 219 8.25 -10.33 3.26
CA PRO A 219 7.77 -10.43 1.87
C PRO A 219 6.29 -10.07 1.71
N TRP A 220 5.51 -10.21 2.79
CA TRP A 220 4.11 -9.78 2.84
C TRP A 220 3.89 -8.27 2.66
N ARG A 221 4.94 -7.43 2.76
CA ARG A 221 4.87 -5.99 2.41
C ARG A 221 4.84 -5.73 0.92
N ALA A 222 5.47 -6.60 0.13
CA ALA A 222 5.57 -6.52 -1.34
C ALA A 222 4.49 -7.36 -2.05
N ALA A 223 3.31 -7.47 -1.43
CA ALA A 223 2.19 -8.33 -1.81
C ALA A 223 2.38 -9.83 -1.49
N TRP A 224 1.30 -10.42 -0.96
CA TRP A 224 1.22 -11.81 -0.51
C TRP A 224 1.42 -12.85 -1.62
N VAL A 225 1.43 -12.43 -2.88
CA VAL A 225 1.66 -13.28 -4.05
C VAL A 225 3.02 -13.99 -3.98
N PHE A 226 4.04 -13.37 -3.38
CA PHE A 226 5.40 -13.94 -3.28
C PHE A 226 5.62 -14.82 -2.06
N ALA A 227 4.74 -14.72 -1.05
CA ALA A 227 4.77 -15.55 0.13
C ALA A 227 3.37 -16.08 0.45
N PRO A 228 2.75 -16.84 -0.49
CA PRO A 228 1.39 -17.34 -0.32
C PRO A 228 1.29 -18.35 0.83
N PHE A 229 2.41 -18.96 1.22
CA PHE A 229 2.52 -19.86 2.37
C PHE A 229 2.59 -19.11 3.71
N ASP A 230 3.16 -17.90 3.72
CA ASP A 230 3.13 -17.00 4.87
C ASP A 230 1.78 -16.26 4.96
N HIS A 231 0.98 -16.32 3.89
CA HIS A 231 -0.39 -15.84 3.90
C HIS A 231 -1.19 -16.60 4.96
N PRO A 232 -2.00 -15.91 5.80
CA PRO A 232 -2.72 -16.52 6.93
C PRO A 232 -3.61 -17.71 6.61
N TYR A 233 -3.93 -17.91 5.33
CA TYR A 233 -4.82 -18.97 4.88
C TYR A 233 -4.15 -20.17 4.22
N ASN A 234 -2.88 -20.12 3.80
CA ASN A 234 -2.28 -21.20 2.99
C ASN A 234 -3.26 -21.78 1.94
N THR A 235 -4.16 -20.95 1.43
CA THR A 235 -5.00 -21.28 0.30
C THR A 235 -4.09 -20.91 -0.84
N THR A 236 -3.30 -21.86 -1.34
CA THR A 236 -2.94 -21.85 -2.75
C THR A 236 -4.21 -21.49 -3.49
N PRO A 237 -4.36 -20.25 -3.99
CA PRO A 237 -5.41 -20.02 -4.96
C PRO A 237 -5.03 -20.98 -6.08
N HIS A 238 -5.98 -21.77 -6.58
CA HIS A 238 -5.73 -22.57 -7.77
C HIS A 238 -5.26 -21.73 -8.98
N CYS A 239 -5.20 -20.39 -8.84
CA CYS A 239 -4.60 -19.41 -9.74
C CYS A 239 -3.06 -19.43 -9.80
N TYR A 240 -2.33 -20.02 -8.84
CA TYR A 240 -0.86 -20.10 -8.91
C TYR A 240 -0.39 -21.52 -9.25
N ARG A 241 -0.32 -21.83 -10.55
CA ARG A 241 0.69 -22.76 -11.06
C ARG A 241 1.84 -21.89 -11.58
N PRO A 242 3.02 -21.88 -10.94
CA PRO A 242 4.21 -21.37 -11.60
C PRO A 242 4.47 -22.25 -12.81
N SER A 243 4.08 -21.79 -13.99
CA SER A 243 4.62 -22.32 -15.23
C SER A 243 6.07 -21.85 -15.30
N HIS A 244 6.97 -22.83 -15.27
CA HIS A 244 8.40 -22.75 -15.59
C HIS A 244 9.36 -22.42 -14.43
N TYR A 245 9.74 -23.47 -13.69
CA TYR A 245 11.16 -23.78 -13.57
C TYR A 245 11.45 -24.92 -14.55
N GLY A 246 12.12 -24.57 -15.66
CA GLY A 246 12.82 -25.47 -16.56
C GLY A 246 14.25 -24.99 -16.66
#